data_AF-A0A7S3YEM5-F1
#
_entry.id   AF-A0A7S3YEM5-F1
#
_cell.length_a   1.000
_cell.length_b   1.000
_cell.length_c   1.000
_cell.angle_alpha   90.00
_cell.angle_beta   90.00
_cell.angle_gamma   90.00
#
_symmetry.space_group_name_H-M   'P 1'
#
loop_
_entity.id
_entity.type
_entity.pdbx_description
1 polymer ?
#
loop_
_entity_poly.entity_id
_entity_poly.type
_entity_poly.pdbx_seq_one_letter_code
_entity_poly.pdbx_strand_id
1 'polypeptide(L)'
;MLFERINASGLGLAIGSICNAHVRNITFRDIRMHHTVKGIYTKFRTNAAPPLIGLIEDVTYENIYIEEPEQWPIWIGPAQQSDDVEFWRGHPCSLCWPQFEMRKIGFCDCGTVDDQYYRNILLKNITIVRPSYPVGIVLGSENTIENIHFEDVKVVDPKYTDSHLSTWFKEHGGLKQYFACSGIKNNTATCKNCDPVPSCFRDVSDGHGDDDHDGKEDIGSAQRLANQSTYRYEESDGCACSANPDYSFV
;
A
#
# COMPACT_ATOMS: atom_id res chain seq x y z
N MET A 1 -8.48 11.64 15.14
CA MET A 1 -9.16 12.41 14.09
C MET A 1 -10.18 11.51 13.42
N LEU A 2 -11.36 12.01 13.10
CA LEU A 2 -12.45 11.23 12.49
C LEU A 2 -12.90 11.89 11.18
N PHE A 3 -12.97 11.11 10.12
CA PHE A 3 -13.53 11.47 8.82
C PHE A 3 -14.67 10.51 8.51
N GLU A 4 -15.88 11.02 8.28
CA GLU A 4 -17.04 10.14 8.11
C GLU A 4 -18.12 10.69 7.20
N ARG A 5 -18.92 9.79 6.60
CA ARG A 5 -20.04 10.12 5.70
C ARG A 5 -19.61 10.96 4.50
N ILE A 6 -18.52 10.53 3.87
CA ILE A 6 -17.90 11.24 2.74
C ILE A 6 -18.23 10.49 1.43
N ASN A 7 -18.58 11.26 0.40
CA ASN A 7 -18.54 10.79 -0.99
C ASN A 7 -17.27 11.36 -1.62
N ALA A 8 -16.38 10.52 -2.14
CA ALA A 8 -15.12 10.93 -2.74
C ALA A 8 -14.93 10.40 -4.16
N SER A 9 -14.17 11.15 -4.95
CA SER A 9 -13.70 10.81 -6.30
C SER A 9 -12.25 11.33 -6.45
N GLY A 10 -11.64 11.19 -7.63
CA GLY A 10 -10.26 11.63 -7.84
C GLY A 10 -9.28 10.65 -7.21
N LEU A 11 -8.32 11.08 -6.39
CA LEU A 11 -7.25 10.19 -5.94
C LEU A 11 -7.70 9.12 -4.92
N GLY A 12 -8.75 9.38 -4.13
CA GLY A 12 -9.18 8.52 -3.02
C GLY A 12 -8.87 9.08 -1.63
N LEU A 13 -8.88 8.23 -0.61
CA LEU A 13 -8.52 8.58 0.77
C LEU A 13 -7.01 8.48 0.95
N ALA A 14 -6.34 9.63 1.04
CA ALA A 14 -4.90 9.68 1.18
C ALA A 14 -4.45 10.07 2.60
N ILE A 15 -3.55 9.28 3.18
CA ILE A 15 -2.66 9.72 4.26
C ILE A 15 -1.27 9.88 3.62
N GLY A 16 -0.78 11.11 3.50
CA GLY A 16 0.55 11.40 2.95
C GLY A 16 0.57 12.45 1.82
N SER A 17 1.69 12.65 1.15
CA SER A 17 2.98 11.96 1.39
C SER A 17 3.65 12.50 2.65
N ILE A 18 3.96 11.63 3.61
CA ILE A 18 4.67 12.00 4.84
C ILE A 18 6.16 11.70 4.68
N CYS A 19 7.03 12.51 5.28
CA CYS A 19 8.44 12.17 5.48
C CYS A 19 8.64 11.84 6.97
N ASN A 20 9.01 12.84 7.76
CA ASN A 20 9.45 12.72 9.15
C ASN A 20 8.35 13.06 10.16
N ALA A 21 7.12 12.61 9.89
CA ALA A 21 5.97 12.92 10.73
C ALA A 21 5.31 11.66 11.27
N HIS A 22 4.65 11.84 12.41
CA HIS A 22 3.88 10.82 13.09
C HIS A 22 2.41 11.11 12.89
N VAL A 23 1.72 10.23 12.18
CA VAL A 23 0.27 10.25 12.00
C VAL A 23 -0.31 9.12 12.82
N ARG A 24 -1.23 9.45 13.73
CA ARG A 24 -1.81 8.49 14.67
C ARG A 24 -3.26 8.76 14.98
N ASN A 25 -3.97 7.72 15.38
CA ASN A 25 -5.36 7.80 15.85
C ASN A 25 -6.29 8.44 14.82
N ILE A 26 -6.27 7.92 13.59
CA ILE A 26 -7.15 8.37 12.50
C ILE A 26 -8.20 7.31 12.21
N THR A 27 -9.47 7.73 12.10
CA THR A 27 -10.55 6.87 11.66
C THR A 27 -11.22 7.46 10.42
N PHE A 28 -11.35 6.66 9.38
CA PHE A 28 -12.19 6.90 8.21
C PHE A 28 -13.36 5.93 8.26
N ARG A 29 -14.60 6.42 8.26
CA ARG A 29 -15.77 5.53 8.26
C ARG A 29 -16.96 6.00 7.44
N ASP A 30 -17.79 5.06 6.98
CA ASP A 30 -19.00 5.36 6.21
C ASP A 30 -18.68 6.18 4.95
N ILE A 31 -17.74 5.70 4.13
CA ILE A 31 -17.26 6.44 2.95
C ILE A 31 -17.60 5.69 1.67
N ARG A 32 -18.07 6.44 0.67
CA ARG A 32 -18.29 5.94 -0.69
C ARG A 32 -17.31 6.60 -1.65
N MET A 33 -16.58 5.80 -2.41
CA MET A 33 -15.64 6.24 -3.42
C MET A 33 -16.08 5.76 -4.80
N HIS A 34 -16.21 6.65 -5.76
CA HIS A 34 -16.69 6.33 -7.11
C HIS A 34 -15.66 6.81 -8.14
N HIS A 35 -15.17 5.89 -8.99
CA HIS A 35 -14.18 6.16 -10.04
C HIS A 35 -12.97 6.92 -9.51
N THR A 36 -12.41 6.42 -8.41
CA THR A 36 -11.16 6.99 -7.90
C THR A 36 -9.96 6.36 -8.62
N VAL A 37 -8.87 7.10 -8.74
CA VAL A 37 -7.59 6.59 -9.21
C VAL A 37 -7.10 5.51 -8.24
N LYS A 38 -7.09 5.79 -6.93
CA LYS A 38 -6.82 4.79 -5.88
C LYS A 38 -7.98 4.79 -4.88
N GLY A 39 -8.13 3.75 -4.08
CA GLY A 39 -9.13 3.75 -3.01
C GLY A 39 -8.55 4.32 -1.72
N ILE A 40 -7.94 3.44 -0.93
CA ILE A 40 -7.19 3.78 0.29
C ILE A 40 -5.73 3.94 -0.10
N TYR A 41 -5.12 5.07 0.25
CA TYR A 41 -3.76 5.41 -0.15
C TYR A 41 -2.93 5.97 1.01
N THR A 42 -2.25 5.09 1.73
CA THR A 42 -1.36 5.46 2.85
C THR A 42 0.08 5.44 2.36
N LYS A 43 0.78 6.58 2.43
CA LYS A 43 2.09 6.72 1.79
C LYS A 43 3.11 7.59 2.50
N PHE A 44 4.35 7.14 2.43
CA PHE A 44 5.52 7.92 2.77
C PHE A 44 6.33 8.32 1.53
N ARG A 45 7.05 9.43 1.60
CA ARG A 45 8.01 9.89 0.59
C ARG A 45 9.44 9.52 1.02
N THR A 46 10.38 9.32 0.09
CA THR A 46 11.83 9.24 0.40
C THR A 46 12.31 10.59 0.92
N ASN A 47 13.44 10.62 1.62
CA ASN A 47 14.15 11.84 2.10
C ASN A 47 13.89 12.21 3.56
N ALA A 48 13.63 11.22 4.41
CA ALA A 48 13.96 11.35 5.82
C ALA A 48 15.49 11.40 5.95
N ALA A 49 16.07 12.59 6.18
CA ALA A 49 17.45 12.64 6.64
C ALA A 49 17.51 11.94 8.01
N PRO A 50 18.35 10.91 8.21
CA PRO A 50 18.55 10.32 9.52
C PRO A 50 18.87 11.42 10.55
N PRO A 51 18.35 11.35 11.78
CA PRO A 51 17.73 10.20 12.46
C PRO A 51 16.18 10.23 12.44
N LEU A 52 15.56 10.89 11.46
CA LEU A 52 14.13 11.13 11.50
C LEU A 52 13.34 9.90 11.04
N ILE A 53 12.33 9.53 11.82
CA ILE A 53 11.48 8.35 11.60
C ILE A 53 10.09 8.82 11.15
N GLY A 54 9.55 8.17 10.12
CA GLY A 54 8.15 8.30 9.72
C GLY A 54 7.29 7.23 10.39
N LEU A 55 6.13 7.60 10.93
CA LEU A 55 5.23 6.66 11.59
C LEU A 55 3.78 6.94 11.22
N ILE A 56 3.10 5.94 10.69
CA ILE A 56 1.64 5.93 10.51
C ILE A 56 1.11 4.77 11.35
N GLU A 57 0.43 5.09 12.44
CA GLU A 57 -0.08 4.08 13.38
C GLU A 57 -1.52 4.32 13.82
N ASP A 58 -2.17 3.28 14.33
CA ASP A 58 -3.52 3.37 14.92
C ASP A 58 -4.53 4.02 13.95
N VAL A 59 -4.59 3.48 12.74
CA VAL A 59 -5.47 3.95 11.67
C VAL A 59 -6.57 2.93 11.42
N THR A 60 -7.82 3.37 11.39
CA THR A 60 -8.97 2.52 11.07
C THR A 60 -9.69 3.03 9.83
N TYR A 61 -9.90 2.14 8.87
CA TYR A 61 -10.78 2.32 7.71
C TYR A 61 -11.97 1.37 7.88
N GLU A 62 -13.18 1.89 8.07
CA GLU A 62 -14.36 1.07 8.41
C GLU A 62 -15.57 1.40 7.53
N ASN A 63 -16.31 0.39 7.05
CA ASN A 63 -17.54 0.58 6.28
C ASN A 63 -17.31 1.48 5.05
N ILE A 64 -16.42 1.03 4.16
CA ILE A 64 -16.02 1.77 2.96
C ILE A 64 -16.45 1.02 1.71
N TYR A 65 -17.10 1.71 0.80
CA TYR A 65 -17.50 1.19 -0.52
C TYR A 65 -16.70 1.86 -1.62
N ILE A 66 -15.94 1.08 -2.39
CA ILE A 66 -15.04 1.56 -3.45
C ILE A 66 -15.52 1.02 -4.79
N GLU A 67 -16.02 1.88 -5.67
CA GLU A 67 -16.61 1.51 -6.94
C GLU A 67 -15.72 1.93 -8.11
N GLU A 68 -15.36 0.94 -8.93
CA GLU A 68 -14.60 1.10 -10.16
C GLU A 68 -13.29 1.89 -10.01
N PRO A 69 -12.42 1.57 -9.02
CA PRO A 69 -11.12 2.22 -8.95
C PRO A 69 -10.30 1.93 -10.22
N GLU A 70 -9.66 2.97 -10.74
CA GLU A 70 -8.90 2.94 -12.00
C GLU A 70 -7.50 2.34 -11.83
N GLN A 71 -6.92 2.47 -10.63
CA GLN A 71 -5.67 1.83 -10.20
C GLN A 71 -5.89 0.99 -8.94
N TRP A 72 -5.00 1.09 -7.95
CA TRP A 72 -4.99 0.26 -6.74
C TRP A 72 -6.11 0.64 -5.78
N PRO A 73 -7.06 -0.27 -5.50
CA PRO A 73 -8.08 -0.04 -4.49
C PRO A 73 -7.48 0.17 -3.09
N ILE A 74 -6.41 -0.55 -2.74
CA ILE A 74 -5.70 -0.39 -1.47
C ILE A 74 -4.20 -0.23 -1.75
N TRP A 75 -3.58 0.82 -1.23
CA TRP A 75 -2.14 1.02 -1.28
C TRP A 75 -1.63 1.49 0.08
N ILE A 76 -0.77 0.69 0.68
CA ILE A 76 -0.03 1.00 1.91
C ILE A 76 1.44 0.83 1.56
N GLY A 77 2.19 1.93 1.42
CA GLY A 77 3.60 1.83 1.05
C GLY A 77 4.18 3.11 0.45
N PRO A 78 5.29 3.04 -0.30
CA PRO A 78 5.96 4.23 -0.80
C PRO A 78 5.04 5.09 -1.69
N ALA A 79 5.26 6.41 -1.67
CA ALA A 79 4.54 7.34 -2.51
C ALA A 79 4.83 7.01 -3.98
N GLN A 80 3.75 6.80 -4.72
CA GLN A 80 3.80 6.60 -6.16
C GLN A 80 3.70 7.98 -6.80
N GLN A 81 4.85 8.62 -6.98
CA GLN A 81 4.96 9.99 -7.44
C GLN A 81 6.31 10.21 -8.13
N SER A 82 6.36 11.22 -8.99
CA SER A 82 7.60 11.75 -9.52
C SER A 82 7.76 13.19 -9.04
N ASP A 83 8.85 13.45 -8.34
CA ASP A 83 9.25 14.79 -7.93
C ASP A 83 10.36 15.35 -8.85
N ASP A 84 10.52 14.75 -10.03
CA ASP A 84 11.52 15.08 -11.03
C ASP A 84 10.83 15.54 -12.31
N VAL A 85 11.56 16.26 -13.17
CA VAL A 85 11.11 16.60 -14.52
C VAL A 85 10.96 15.33 -15.38
N GLU A 86 11.74 14.30 -15.08
CA GLU A 86 11.62 12.97 -15.65
C GLU A 86 10.52 12.17 -14.93
N PHE A 87 9.28 12.21 -15.44
CA PHE A 87 8.10 11.61 -14.80
C PHE A 87 8.21 10.10 -14.49
N TRP A 88 9.12 9.40 -15.16
CA TRP A 88 9.39 7.98 -14.91
C TRP A 88 10.27 7.75 -13.67
N ARG A 89 11.04 8.74 -13.21
CA ARG A 89 11.83 8.63 -11.98
C ARG A 89 10.94 8.67 -10.75
N GLY A 90 10.85 7.53 -10.08
CA GLY A 90 10.08 7.36 -8.86
C GLY A 90 10.79 7.92 -7.63
N HIS A 91 10.06 8.65 -6.81
CA HIS A 91 10.56 9.22 -5.55
C HIS A 91 9.52 9.02 -4.42
N PRO A 92 9.45 7.85 -3.75
CA PRO A 92 10.27 6.63 -3.91
C PRO A 92 9.86 5.72 -5.07
N CYS A 93 8.60 5.80 -5.49
CA CYS A 93 7.99 4.80 -6.35
C CYS A 93 7.46 5.40 -7.65
N SER A 94 7.83 4.80 -8.77
CA SER A 94 7.47 5.33 -10.07
C SER A 94 5.99 5.15 -10.38
N LEU A 95 5.39 6.13 -11.07
CA LEU A 95 4.02 6.06 -11.57
C LEU A 95 3.80 4.90 -12.56
N CYS A 96 4.86 4.38 -13.19
CA CYS A 96 4.81 3.24 -14.10
C CYS A 96 5.00 1.87 -13.43
N TRP A 97 5.19 1.81 -12.11
CA TRP A 97 5.34 0.55 -11.38
C TRP A 97 3.98 -0.08 -11.02
N PRO A 98 3.79 -1.42 -11.19
CA PRO A 98 4.68 -2.42 -11.76
C PRO A 98 4.34 -2.74 -13.23
N GLN A 99 3.61 -1.86 -13.92
CA GLN A 99 3.00 -2.16 -15.22
C GLN A 99 4.02 -2.33 -16.33
N PHE A 100 5.10 -1.55 -16.31
CA PHE A 100 6.06 -1.53 -17.41
C PHE A 100 7.27 -2.43 -17.10
N GLU A 101 7.57 -3.33 -18.05
CA GLU A 101 8.77 -4.19 -18.01
C GLU A 101 10.09 -3.41 -18.02
N MET A 102 10.04 -2.10 -18.21
CA MET A 102 11.18 -1.18 -18.09
C MET A 102 11.80 -1.17 -16.68
N ARG A 103 11.25 -1.90 -15.71
CA ARG A 103 11.97 -2.28 -14.49
C ARG A 103 13.31 -2.97 -14.78
N LYS A 104 13.40 -3.82 -15.82
CA LYS A 104 14.63 -4.58 -16.15
C LYS A 104 15.83 -3.68 -16.46
N ILE A 105 15.57 -2.42 -16.82
CA ILE A 105 16.58 -1.40 -17.10
C ILE A 105 16.61 -0.29 -16.04
N GLY A 106 15.89 -0.45 -14.92
CA GLY A 106 15.92 0.47 -13.77
C GLY A 106 15.03 1.72 -13.87
N PHE A 107 14.14 1.82 -14.86
CA PHE A 107 13.37 3.06 -15.12
C PHE A 107 12.04 3.15 -14.37
N CYS A 108 11.45 2.02 -13.98
CA CYS A 108 10.16 1.95 -13.26
C CYS A 108 10.34 1.15 -11.97
N ASP A 109 11.13 1.67 -11.05
CA ASP A 109 11.37 1.02 -9.75
C ASP A 109 10.46 1.60 -8.65
N CYS A 110 10.32 0.82 -7.57
CA CYS A 110 9.58 1.18 -6.38
C CYS A 110 10.46 0.95 -5.16
N GLY A 111 11.21 1.98 -4.78
CA GLY A 111 12.05 1.94 -3.61
C GLY A 111 11.18 1.93 -2.34
N THR A 112 11.52 1.07 -1.39
CA THR A 112 11.06 1.23 -0.01
C THR A 112 12.09 2.07 0.75
N VAL A 113 11.68 2.70 1.84
CA VAL A 113 12.56 3.55 2.63
C VAL A 113 12.70 2.92 3.99
N ASP A 114 13.94 2.81 4.44
CA ASP A 114 14.23 2.45 5.82
C ASP A 114 13.70 3.56 6.75
N ASP A 115 13.31 3.20 7.97
CA ASP A 115 12.78 4.13 8.99
C ASP A 115 11.36 4.70 8.75
N GLN A 116 10.54 4.00 7.96
CA GLN A 116 9.15 4.35 7.71
C GLN A 116 8.19 3.24 8.12
N TYR A 117 7.46 3.45 9.21
CA TYR A 117 6.68 2.39 9.84
C TYR A 117 5.17 2.54 9.63
N TYR A 118 4.53 1.42 9.33
CA TYR A 118 3.08 1.28 9.32
C TYR A 118 2.69 0.31 10.43
N ARG A 119 1.91 0.76 11.42
CA ARG A 119 1.55 -0.06 12.59
C ARG A 119 0.06 -0.01 12.90
N ASN A 120 -0.51 -1.10 13.38
CA ASN A 120 -1.87 -1.11 13.92
C ASN A 120 -2.91 -0.51 12.95
N ILE A 121 -2.90 -0.96 11.70
CA ILE A 121 -3.84 -0.47 10.68
C ILE A 121 -4.95 -1.50 10.50
N LEU A 122 -6.19 -1.08 10.74
CA LEU A 122 -7.39 -1.89 10.59
C LEU A 122 -8.17 -1.46 9.34
N LEU A 123 -8.43 -2.41 8.45
CA LEU A 123 -9.36 -2.26 7.32
C LEU A 123 -10.54 -3.19 7.57
N LYS A 124 -11.72 -2.63 7.83
CA LYS A 124 -12.90 -3.37 8.26
C LYS A 124 -14.12 -3.08 7.40
N ASN A 125 -14.84 -4.12 6.99
CA ASN A 125 -16.06 -4.01 6.20
C ASN A 125 -15.86 -3.12 4.97
N ILE A 126 -14.97 -3.55 4.08
CA ILE A 126 -14.63 -2.80 2.87
C ILE A 126 -15.10 -3.62 1.66
N THR A 127 -15.91 -3.00 0.81
CA THR A 127 -16.36 -3.62 -0.44
C THR A 127 -15.77 -2.88 -1.62
N ILE A 128 -15.01 -3.59 -2.45
CA ILE A 128 -14.39 -3.09 -3.67
C ILE A 128 -15.13 -3.70 -4.85
N VAL A 129 -15.77 -2.89 -5.68
CA VAL A 129 -16.61 -3.34 -6.79
C VAL A 129 -15.99 -2.98 -8.11
N ARG A 130 -15.88 -3.96 -9.01
CA ARG A 130 -15.40 -3.79 -10.38
C ARG A 130 -14.06 -3.05 -10.53
N PRO A 131 -13.03 -3.34 -9.73
CA PRO A 131 -11.72 -2.71 -9.86
C PRO A 131 -11.05 -3.03 -11.20
N SER A 132 -10.27 -2.06 -11.72
CA SER A 132 -9.51 -2.21 -12.97
C SER A 132 -8.12 -2.83 -12.76
N TYR A 133 -7.61 -2.86 -11.52
CA TYR A 133 -6.36 -3.51 -11.12
C TYR A 133 -6.56 -4.49 -9.96
N PRO A 134 -5.57 -5.36 -9.68
CA PRO A 134 -5.52 -6.15 -8.45
C PRO A 134 -5.76 -5.31 -7.19
N VAL A 135 -6.24 -6.00 -6.16
CA VAL A 135 -6.91 -5.43 -4.97
C VAL A 135 -6.04 -4.49 -4.18
N GLY A 136 -4.75 -4.77 -4.03
CA GLY A 136 -3.90 -3.82 -3.36
C GLY A 136 -2.41 -4.11 -3.29
N ILE A 137 -1.71 -3.19 -2.67
CA ILE A 137 -0.26 -3.15 -2.54
C ILE A 137 0.05 -2.84 -1.06
N VAL A 138 0.89 -3.67 -0.44
CA VAL A 138 1.36 -3.50 0.95
C VAL A 138 2.89 -3.61 0.95
N LEU A 139 3.58 -2.49 0.77
CA LEU A 139 5.03 -2.46 0.56
C LEU A 139 5.74 -1.63 1.62
N GLY A 140 6.72 -2.25 2.27
CA GLY A 140 7.65 -1.59 3.18
C GLY A 140 9.03 -2.24 3.09
N SER A 141 10.03 -1.61 3.71
CA SER A 141 11.33 -2.23 3.93
C SER A 141 11.23 -3.28 5.05
N GLU A 142 12.30 -4.04 5.29
CA GLU A 142 12.25 -5.20 6.17
C GLU A 142 11.72 -4.88 7.58
N ASN A 143 10.67 -5.59 8.02
CA ASN A 143 10.02 -5.44 9.33
C ASN A 143 9.44 -4.04 9.64
N THR A 144 9.11 -3.23 8.63
CA THR A 144 8.54 -1.90 8.82
C THR A 144 7.00 -1.87 8.88
N ILE A 145 6.35 -2.95 8.42
CA ILE A 145 4.90 -3.09 8.45
C ILE A 145 4.53 -4.10 9.53
N GLU A 146 3.73 -3.69 10.51
CA GLU A 146 3.35 -4.51 11.66
C GLU A 146 1.87 -4.35 12.01
N ASN A 147 1.23 -5.47 12.36
CA ASN A 147 -0.13 -5.51 12.87
C ASN A 147 -1.15 -4.84 11.92
N ILE A 148 -1.19 -5.32 10.67
CA ILE A 148 -2.18 -4.91 9.68
C ILE A 148 -3.30 -5.95 9.67
N HIS A 149 -4.52 -5.52 9.95
CA HIS A 149 -5.67 -6.42 10.02
C HIS A 149 -6.72 -6.07 8.98
N PHE A 150 -7.11 -7.05 8.17
CA PHE A 150 -8.25 -6.95 7.28
C PHE A 150 -9.41 -7.77 7.87
N GLU A 151 -10.57 -7.16 8.01
CA GLU A 151 -11.79 -7.82 8.48
C GLU A 151 -12.93 -7.53 7.48
N ASP A 152 -13.53 -8.57 6.91
CA ASP A 152 -14.63 -8.45 5.94
C ASP A 152 -14.27 -7.54 4.73
N VAL A 153 -13.05 -7.69 4.18
CA VAL A 153 -12.60 -6.97 2.97
C VAL A 153 -12.89 -7.81 1.74
N LYS A 154 -13.76 -7.35 0.85
CA LYS A 154 -14.26 -8.14 -0.28
C LYS A 154 -14.12 -7.43 -1.60
N VAL A 155 -13.82 -8.20 -2.64
CA VAL A 155 -13.74 -7.73 -4.03
C VAL A 155 -14.82 -8.42 -4.84
N VAL A 156 -15.64 -7.62 -5.51
CA VAL A 156 -16.82 -8.07 -6.24
C VAL A 156 -16.67 -7.71 -7.70
N ASP A 157 -16.87 -8.69 -8.58
CA ASP A 157 -16.94 -8.50 -10.04
C ASP A 157 -15.70 -7.81 -10.66
N PRO A 158 -14.46 -8.25 -10.42
CA PRO A 158 -13.26 -7.58 -10.94
C PRO A 158 -13.26 -7.49 -12.48
N LYS A 159 -12.90 -6.31 -13.03
CA LYS A 159 -12.84 -6.07 -14.48
C LYS A 159 -11.53 -6.56 -15.12
N TYR A 160 -10.49 -6.74 -14.33
CA TYR A 160 -9.20 -7.20 -14.83
C TYR A 160 -9.23 -8.70 -15.16
N THR A 161 -8.50 -9.08 -16.21
CA THR A 161 -8.31 -10.46 -16.64
C THR A 161 -6.82 -10.80 -16.60
N ASP A 162 -6.45 -12.08 -16.74
CA ASP A 162 -5.04 -12.48 -16.83
C ASP A 162 -4.30 -11.70 -17.93
N SER A 163 -4.96 -11.35 -19.04
CA SER A 163 -4.33 -10.57 -20.11
C SER A 163 -3.99 -9.13 -19.69
N HIS A 164 -4.75 -8.56 -18.75
CA HIS A 164 -4.53 -7.21 -18.22
C HIS A 164 -3.44 -7.14 -17.14
N LEU A 165 -3.05 -8.27 -16.57
CA LEU A 165 -1.97 -8.32 -15.59
C LEU A 165 -0.61 -8.09 -16.26
N SER A 166 0.20 -7.23 -15.64
CA SER A 166 1.60 -7.07 -16.05
C SER A 166 2.33 -8.41 -15.91
N THR A 167 3.40 -8.58 -16.68
CA THR A 167 4.27 -9.77 -16.61
C THR A 167 4.74 -10.03 -15.18
N TRP A 168 4.95 -8.98 -14.40
CA TRP A 168 5.28 -9.09 -12.97
C TRP A 168 4.22 -9.86 -12.19
N PHE A 169 2.94 -9.50 -12.28
CA PHE A 169 1.88 -10.26 -11.60
C PHE A 169 1.80 -11.69 -12.12
N LYS A 170 1.96 -11.91 -13.42
CA LYS A 170 1.96 -13.26 -14.00
C LYS A 170 3.08 -14.15 -13.44
N GLU A 171 4.29 -13.60 -13.31
CA GLU A 171 5.45 -14.29 -12.74
C GLU A 171 5.30 -14.54 -11.24
N HIS A 172 4.52 -13.71 -10.55
CA HIS A 172 4.27 -13.79 -9.12
C HIS A 172 2.82 -14.25 -8.89
N GLY A 173 2.45 -15.42 -9.41
CA GLY A 173 1.18 -16.09 -9.07
C GLY A 173 -0.08 -15.61 -9.81
N GLY A 174 0.03 -14.70 -10.78
CA GLY A 174 -1.05 -14.28 -11.68
C GLY A 174 -2.24 -13.68 -10.95
N LEU A 175 -3.46 -13.91 -11.48
CA LEU A 175 -4.71 -13.48 -10.84
C LEU A 175 -4.89 -14.01 -9.41
N LYS A 176 -4.13 -15.02 -8.98
CA LYS A 176 -4.21 -15.54 -7.61
C LYS A 176 -3.50 -14.64 -6.61
N GLN A 177 -2.55 -13.79 -7.04
CA GLN A 177 -1.91 -12.80 -6.18
C GLN A 177 -2.58 -11.44 -6.38
N TYR A 178 -3.68 -11.28 -5.66
CA TYR A 178 -4.44 -10.05 -5.58
C TYR A 178 -3.71 -8.91 -4.86
N PHE A 179 -2.63 -9.25 -4.16
CA PHE A 179 -1.80 -8.32 -3.41
C PHE A 179 -0.32 -8.49 -3.73
N ALA A 180 0.40 -7.37 -3.88
CA ALA A 180 1.86 -7.37 -3.79
C ALA A 180 2.27 -6.99 -2.37
N CYS A 181 3.16 -7.78 -1.76
CA CYS A 181 3.56 -7.55 -0.38
C CYS A 181 5.08 -7.60 -0.15
N SER A 182 5.58 -6.69 0.68
CA SER A 182 6.95 -6.71 1.20
C SER A 182 7.03 -6.01 2.55
N GLY A 183 8.02 -6.33 3.38
CA GLY A 183 8.30 -5.60 4.62
C GLY A 183 7.36 -5.88 5.79
N ILE A 184 6.43 -6.81 5.64
CA ILE A 184 5.54 -7.27 6.72
C ILE A 184 6.35 -8.07 7.73
N LYS A 185 6.29 -7.67 8.99
CA LYS A 185 6.84 -8.40 10.13
C LYS A 185 6.09 -9.72 10.28
N ASN A 186 6.84 -10.83 10.36
CA ASN A 186 6.31 -12.20 10.35
C ASN A 186 5.09 -12.37 11.28
N ASN A 187 4.04 -13.00 10.74
CA ASN A 187 2.80 -13.37 11.45
C ASN A 187 1.98 -12.21 12.04
N THR A 188 2.28 -10.95 11.68
CA THR A 188 1.53 -9.80 12.20
C THR A 188 0.39 -9.34 11.30
N ALA A 189 0.43 -9.66 10.00
CA ALA A 189 -0.66 -9.36 9.08
C ALA A 189 -1.71 -10.49 9.08
N THR A 190 -2.97 -10.13 9.27
CA THR A 190 -4.06 -11.10 9.42
C THR A 190 -5.29 -10.66 8.64
N CYS A 191 -6.01 -11.63 8.11
CA CYS A 191 -7.24 -11.42 7.38
C CYS A 191 -8.34 -12.29 7.98
N LYS A 192 -9.49 -11.70 8.27
CA LYS A 192 -10.71 -12.36 8.71
C LYS A 192 -11.81 -12.09 7.69
N ASN A 193 -12.39 -13.14 7.13
CA ASN A 193 -13.46 -13.11 6.13
C ASN A 193 -13.15 -12.25 4.90
N CYS A 194 -11.89 -12.16 4.45
CA CYS A 194 -11.57 -11.44 3.22
C CYS A 194 -11.78 -12.34 2.01
N ASP A 195 -12.22 -11.74 0.92
CA ASP A 195 -12.38 -12.42 -0.36
C ASP A 195 -11.83 -11.53 -1.47
N PRO A 196 -10.61 -11.81 -1.98
CA PRO A 196 -9.69 -12.89 -1.59
C PRO A 196 -8.81 -12.52 -0.38
N VAL A 197 -8.25 -13.53 0.28
CA VAL A 197 -7.23 -13.36 1.32
C VAL A 197 -5.91 -12.91 0.68
N PRO A 198 -5.27 -11.81 1.14
CA PRO A 198 -3.94 -11.45 0.67
C PRO A 198 -2.93 -12.57 0.92
N SER A 199 -2.12 -12.93 -0.08
CA SER A 199 -1.15 -14.04 0.01
C SER A 199 -0.11 -13.88 1.13
N CYS A 200 0.09 -12.66 1.60
CA CYS A 200 1.02 -12.32 2.68
C CYS A 200 0.34 -12.21 4.06
N PHE A 201 -0.95 -12.53 4.15
CA PHE A 201 -1.74 -12.45 5.38
C PHE A 201 -2.09 -13.86 5.84
N ARG A 202 -2.10 -14.07 7.15
CA ARG A 202 -2.66 -15.28 7.73
C ARG A 202 -4.18 -15.17 7.75
N ASP A 203 -4.88 -16.17 7.23
CA ASP A 203 -6.33 -16.28 7.37
C ASP A 203 -6.67 -16.67 8.82
N VAL A 204 -7.58 -15.93 9.45
CA VAL A 204 -8.06 -16.17 10.82
C VAL A 204 -9.56 -16.43 10.88
N SER A 205 -10.20 -16.64 9.73
CA SER A 205 -11.65 -16.82 9.59
C SER A 205 -12.18 -18.09 10.24
N ASP A 206 -11.36 -19.15 10.27
CA ASP A 206 -11.88 -20.49 10.54
C ASP A 206 -11.96 -20.88 12.02
N GLY A 207 -11.40 -20.10 12.95
CA GLY A 207 -11.51 -20.36 14.40
C GLY A 207 -11.06 -21.75 14.87
N HIS A 208 -10.62 -22.63 13.96
CA HIS A 208 -9.88 -23.83 14.26
C HIS A 208 -8.50 -23.33 14.66
N GLY A 209 -8.23 -23.41 15.96
CA GLY A 209 -6.87 -23.32 16.47
C GLY A 209 -6.09 -24.45 15.82
N ASP A 210 -5.45 -24.15 14.69
CA ASP A 210 -4.41 -25.01 14.15
C ASP A 210 -3.22 -24.87 15.10
N ASP A 211 -3.21 -25.78 16.08
CA ASP A 211 -2.05 -26.12 16.89
C ASP A 211 -0.87 -26.40 15.95
N ASP A 212 0.18 -25.57 16.06
CA ASP A 212 1.57 -25.86 15.70
C ASP A 212 1.79 -26.81 14.50
N HIS A 213 1.51 -26.35 13.29
CA HIS A 213 2.21 -26.88 12.11
C HIS A 213 3.33 -25.95 11.67
N ASP A 214 4.52 -26.28 12.19
CA ASP A 214 5.86 -25.81 11.87
C ASP A 214 6.24 -26.17 10.40
N GLY A 215 5.43 -25.71 9.46
CA GLY A 215 5.56 -25.93 8.03
C GLY A 215 6.19 -24.71 7.36
N LYS A 216 7.50 -24.77 7.11
CA LYS A 216 8.24 -23.83 6.28
C LYS A 216 7.65 -23.81 4.86
N GLU A 217 6.69 -22.93 4.59
CA GLU A 217 6.42 -22.47 3.23
C GLU A 217 7.32 -21.30 2.89
N ASP A 218 7.97 -21.42 1.72
CA ASP A 218 9.00 -20.53 1.22
C ASP A 218 8.38 -19.17 0.79
N ILE A 219 8.14 -18.26 1.75
CA ILE A 219 7.81 -16.84 1.50
C ILE A 219 8.99 -16.11 0.79
N GLY A 220 10.13 -16.79 0.60
CA GLY A 220 11.40 -16.21 0.18
C GLY A 220 11.49 -15.67 -1.26
N SER A 221 10.53 -15.95 -2.16
CA SER A 221 10.64 -15.48 -3.56
C SER A 221 10.19 -14.03 -3.75
N ALA A 222 9.14 -13.58 -3.06
CA ALA A 222 8.69 -12.19 -3.12
C ALA A 222 9.62 -11.24 -2.34
N GLN A 223 10.18 -11.71 -1.23
CA GLN A 223 11.00 -10.89 -0.32
C GLN A 223 12.42 -10.63 -0.85
N ARG A 224 13.01 -11.54 -1.64
CA ARG A 224 14.39 -11.40 -2.15
C ARG A 224 14.56 -10.36 -3.27
N LEU A 225 13.48 -9.93 -3.94
CA LEU A 225 13.58 -9.04 -5.10
C LEU A 225 13.16 -7.59 -4.82
N ALA A 226 12.54 -7.30 -3.67
CA ALA A 226 12.36 -5.92 -3.19
C ALA A 226 13.69 -5.33 -2.66
N ASN A 227 14.60 -6.19 -2.19
CA ASN A 227 15.90 -5.79 -1.62
C ASN A 227 17.06 -5.69 -2.63
N GLN A 228 16.84 -5.95 -3.93
CA GLN A 228 17.92 -5.99 -4.93
C GLN A 228 18.24 -4.64 -5.61
N SER A 229 17.58 -3.54 -5.24
CA SER A 229 17.91 -2.20 -5.74
C SER A 229 18.15 -1.20 -4.61
N THR A 230 19.14 -1.46 -3.76
CA THR A 230 19.74 -0.41 -2.92
C THR A 230 20.60 0.51 -3.80
N TYR A 231 19.96 1.34 -4.63
CA TYR A 231 20.63 2.52 -5.15
C TYR A 231 20.84 3.48 -3.98
N ARG A 232 22.10 3.74 -3.64
CA ARG A 232 22.46 4.90 -2.81
C ARG A 232 21.99 6.14 -3.56
N TYR A 233 20.87 6.72 -3.13
CA TYR A 233 20.51 8.07 -3.50
C TYR A 233 21.62 8.99 -3.00
N GLU A 234 22.25 9.72 -3.92
CA GLU A 234 23.05 10.89 -3.54
C GLU A 234 22.10 11.90 -2.88
N GLU A 235 22.53 12.46 -1.74
CA GLU A 235 21.79 13.46 -0.96
C GLU A 235 21.44 14.65 -1.86
N SER A 236 20.25 14.63 -2.48
CA SER A 236 19.66 15.84 -3.05
C SER A 236 18.96 16.60 -1.92
N ASP A 237 19.16 17.92 -1.93
CA ASP A 237 18.87 18.84 -0.84
C ASP A 237 17.54 18.58 -0.13
N GLY A 238 17.62 18.58 1.21
CA GLY A 238 16.59 18.07 2.12
C GLY A 238 15.18 18.57 1.82
N CYS A 239 14.19 17.74 2.17
CA CYS A 239 12.78 18.10 2.13
C CYS A 239 12.53 19.46 2.77
N ALA A 240 12.35 20.48 1.94
CA ALA A 240 11.69 21.71 2.32
C ALA A 240 10.19 21.42 2.49
N CYS A 241 9.85 20.65 3.53
CA CYS A 241 8.52 20.67 4.15
C CYS A 241 8.40 21.93 5.02
N SER A 242 8.91 23.08 4.56
CA SER A 242 8.55 24.37 5.13
C SER A 242 7.08 24.57 4.82
N ALA A 243 6.22 24.31 5.81
CA ALA A 243 4.85 24.78 5.75
C ALA A 243 4.90 26.27 5.42
N ASN A 244 4.45 26.66 4.23
CA ASN A 244 4.28 28.05 3.90
C ASN A 244 3.11 28.55 4.77
N PRO A 245 3.34 29.42 5.77
CA PRO A 245 2.29 29.80 6.73
C PRO A 245 1.19 30.68 6.12
N ASP A 246 1.29 31.04 4.83
CA ASP A 246 0.43 32.04 4.20
C ASP A 246 -0.77 31.51 3.40
N TYR A 247 -1.14 30.22 3.53
CA TYR A 247 -2.40 29.72 2.97
C TYR A 247 -3.47 29.58 4.05
N SER A 248 -4.13 30.70 4.38
CA SER A 248 -5.44 30.69 5.01
C SER A 248 -6.49 30.30 3.97
N PHE A 249 -7.12 29.14 4.13
CA PHE A 249 -8.32 28.79 3.37
C PHE A 249 -9.48 29.68 3.87
N VAL A 250 -10.06 30.46 2.95
CA VAL A 250 -11.39 31.08 3.06
C VAL A 250 -12.40 30.13 2.44
#